data_AF-A0A7Y1V167-F1
#
_entry.id   AF-A0A7Y1V167-F1
#
_cell.length_a   1.000
_cell.length_b   1.000
_cell.length_c   1.000
_cell.angle_alpha   90.00
_cell.angle_beta   90.00
_cell.angle_gamma   90.00
#
_symmetry.space_group_name_H-M   'P 1'
#
loop_
_entity.id
_entity.type
_entity.pdbx_description
1 polymer ?
#
loop_
_entity_poly.entity_id
_entity_poly.type
_entity_poly.pdbx_seq_one_letter_code
_entity_poly.pdbx_strand_id
1 'polypeptide(L)'
;MKLNLDIKLPSSQAWLEAVMSDFNAFLQDHADCERKASAMAMSFVAKYPDRIEIIPELIETAIEELEHFQQVYQLLVERGCTLQHSIGEDPYAKALVKLCHSGRKERFLDRLLIASVMETRGAERFKMVSDSQDDQKLFRFYKELWTSEAKHGHIFVKMALHYFEDEQVYDRLEWWLDREAEIIDALEIRPALH
;
A
#
# COMPACT_ATOMS: atom_id res chain seq x y z
N MET A 1 -12.01 18.37 -4.49
CA MET A 1 -11.65 17.40 -5.55
C MET A 1 -11.52 16.03 -4.94
N LYS A 2 -11.88 14.95 -5.64
CA LYS A 2 -11.60 13.59 -5.15
C LYS A 2 -10.07 13.42 -5.16
N LEU A 3 -9.48 13.09 -4.02
CA LEU A 3 -8.02 13.04 -3.84
C LEU A 3 -7.45 11.64 -4.16
N ASN A 4 -8.28 10.70 -4.60
CA ASN A 4 -7.85 9.44 -5.22
C ASN A 4 -8.81 9.10 -6.36
N LEU A 5 -8.41 8.15 -7.18
CA LEU A 5 -9.27 7.54 -8.19
C LEU A 5 -9.50 6.08 -7.78
N ASP A 6 -10.63 5.53 -8.21
CA ASP A 6 -10.97 4.13 -7.87
C ASP A 6 -10.07 3.18 -8.66
N ILE A 7 -9.70 2.05 -8.03
CA ILE A 7 -9.04 0.94 -8.72
C ILE A 7 -9.86 0.49 -9.94
N LYS A 8 -9.17 0.16 -11.04
CA LYS A 8 -9.84 -0.18 -12.31
C LYS A 8 -10.27 -1.65 -12.36
N LEU A 9 -9.59 -2.52 -11.62
CA LEU A 9 -9.89 -3.96 -11.52
C LEU A 9 -10.03 -4.36 -10.04
N PRO A 10 -11.21 -4.82 -9.58
CA PRO A 10 -11.36 -5.33 -8.21
C PRO A 10 -10.54 -6.61 -8.01
N SER A 11 -10.10 -6.85 -6.77
CA SER A 11 -9.41 -8.09 -6.43
C SER A 11 -10.34 -9.29 -6.63
N SER A 12 -9.78 -10.40 -7.11
CA SER A 12 -10.56 -11.60 -7.41
C SER A 12 -10.97 -12.34 -6.14
N GLN A 13 -12.09 -13.06 -6.21
CA GLN A 13 -12.50 -13.97 -5.13
C GLN A 13 -11.45 -15.08 -4.89
N ALA A 14 -10.78 -15.52 -5.96
CA ALA A 14 -9.70 -16.51 -5.86
C ALA A 14 -8.50 -16.01 -5.03
N TRP A 15 -8.17 -14.71 -5.11
CA TRP A 15 -7.17 -14.11 -4.21
C TRP A 15 -7.62 -14.16 -2.75
N LEU A 16 -8.87 -13.80 -2.47
CA LEU A 16 -9.41 -13.84 -1.11
C LEU A 16 -9.41 -15.27 -0.55
N GLU A 17 -9.82 -16.25 -1.36
CA GLU A 17 -9.77 -17.67 -1.00
C GLU A 17 -8.35 -18.12 -0.66
N ALA A 18 -7.34 -17.71 -1.45
CA ALA A 18 -5.94 -18.02 -1.16
C ALA A 18 -5.47 -17.42 0.17
N VAL A 19 -5.78 -16.14 0.44
CA VAL A 19 -5.48 -15.47 1.71
C VAL A 19 -6.14 -16.18 2.89
N MET A 20 -7.42 -16.53 2.78
CA MET A 20 -8.15 -17.17 3.87
C MET A 20 -7.70 -18.63 4.10
N SER A 21 -7.18 -19.30 3.06
CA SER A 21 -6.65 -20.66 3.16
C SER A 21 -5.32 -20.75 3.93
N ASP A 22 -4.50 -19.70 3.89
CA ASP A 22 -3.24 -19.60 4.64
C ASP A 22 -3.06 -18.19 5.22
N PHE A 23 -3.91 -17.89 6.20
CA PHE A 23 -3.95 -16.57 6.81
C PHE A 23 -2.67 -16.21 7.57
N ASN A 24 -1.91 -17.21 8.05
CA ASN A 24 -0.66 -16.97 8.76
C ASN A 24 0.44 -16.50 7.81
N ALA A 25 0.53 -17.08 6.60
CA ALA A 25 1.42 -16.57 5.57
C ALA A 25 1.03 -15.15 5.13
N PHE A 26 -0.27 -14.87 5.01
CA PHE A 26 -0.76 -13.52 4.73
C PHE A 26 -0.36 -12.52 5.82
N LEU A 27 -0.51 -12.84 7.11
CA LEU A 27 -0.11 -11.97 8.21
C LEU A 27 1.40 -11.66 8.21
N GLN A 28 2.22 -12.62 7.79
CA GLN A 28 3.67 -12.41 7.67
C GLN A 28 4.00 -11.45 6.52
N ASP A 29 3.39 -11.64 5.34
CA ASP A 29 3.54 -10.73 4.20
C ASP A 29 3.00 -9.33 4.50
N HIS A 30 1.87 -9.26 5.21
CA HIS A 30 1.25 -8.03 5.70
C HIS A 30 2.22 -7.27 6.63
N ALA A 31 2.79 -7.93 7.64
CA ALA A 31 3.78 -7.32 8.52
C ALA A 31 5.00 -6.75 7.77
N ASP A 32 5.44 -7.44 6.71
CA ASP A 32 6.52 -6.95 5.85
C ASP A 32 6.06 -5.76 4.99
N CYS A 33 4.81 -5.72 4.53
CA CYS A 33 4.23 -4.58 3.82
C CYS A 33 4.23 -3.32 4.68
N GLU A 34 3.80 -3.40 5.94
CA GLU A 34 3.79 -2.26 6.87
C GLU A 34 5.18 -1.67 7.10
N ARG A 35 6.17 -2.56 7.31
CA ARG A 35 7.58 -2.14 7.41
C ARG A 35 8.09 -1.47 6.13
N LYS A 36 7.71 -2.01 4.96
CA LYS A 36 8.08 -1.47 3.66
C LYS A 36 7.42 -0.11 3.42
N ALA A 37 6.18 0.09 3.85
CA ALA A 37 5.45 1.35 3.75
C ALA A 37 6.12 2.45 4.61
N SER A 38 6.42 2.15 5.89
CA SER A 38 7.20 3.06 6.74
C SER A 38 8.55 3.45 6.12
N ALA A 39 9.30 2.45 5.64
CA ALA A 39 10.61 2.68 5.01
C ALA A 39 10.47 3.49 3.71
N MET A 40 9.40 3.28 2.95
CA MET A 40 9.09 4.00 1.73
C MET A 40 8.85 5.48 2.03
N ALA A 41 8.03 5.81 3.03
CA ALA A 41 7.78 7.18 3.48
C ALA A 41 9.09 7.87 3.89
N MET A 42 9.92 7.21 4.71
CA MET A 42 11.21 7.77 5.11
C MET A 42 12.20 7.92 3.96
N SER A 43 12.10 7.08 2.93
CA SER A 43 12.92 7.21 1.74
C SER A 43 12.59 8.46 0.92
N PHE A 44 11.38 9.02 1.02
CA PHE A 44 11.07 10.32 0.42
C PHE A 44 11.80 11.45 1.15
N VAL A 45 11.73 11.46 2.49
CA VAL A 45 12.43 12.45 3.32
C VAL A 45 13.94 12.45 3.01
N ALA A 46 14.54 11.27 2.88
CA ALA A 46 15.97 11.15 2.58
C ALA A 46 16.34 11.62 1.15
N LYS A 47 15.49 11.35 0.15
CA LYS A 47 15.80 11.63 -1.27
C LYS A 47 15.37 13.03 -1.74
N TYR A 48 14.41 13.63 -1.05
CA TYR A 48 13.83 14.92 -1.40
C TYR A 48 13.74 15.83 -0.16
N PRO A 49 14.87 16.12 0.50
CA PRO A 49 14.88 16.96 1.71
C PRO A 49 14.44 18.41 1.44
N ASP A 50 14.38 18.81 0.18
CA ASP A 50 13.91 20.11 -0.29
C ASP A 50 12.38 20.19 -0.48
N ARG A 51 11.64 19.10 -0.21
CA ARG A 51 10.16 19.06 -0.28
C ARG A 51 9.52 19.34 1.08
N ILE A 52 9.85 20.50 1.64
CA ILE A 52 9.53 20.88 3.03
C ILE A 52 8.03 20.78 3.38
N GLU A 53 7.14 21.05 2.42
CA GLU A 53 5.69 21.06 2.66
C GLU A 53 5.11 19.68 3.00
N ILE A 54 5.78 18.60 2.59
CA ILE A 54 5.26 17.22 2.76
C ILE A 54 6.07 16.40 3.77
N ILE A 55 7.23 16.90 4.21
CA ILE A 55 8.10 16.16 5.15
C ILE A 55 7.39 15.85 6.47
N PRO A 56 6.65 16.77 7.11
CA PRO A 56 5.93 16.45 8.34
C PRO A 56 4.93 15.31 8.16
N GLU A 57 4.09 15.39 7.12
CA GLU A 57 3.06 14.38 6.82
C GLU A 57 3.70 13.02 6.46
N LEU A 58 4.83 13.00 5.74
CA LEU A 58 5.61 11.77 5.47
C LEU A 58 6.16 11.12 6.75
N ILE A 59 6.62 11.92 7.73
CA ILE A 59 7.12 11.39 9.01
C ILE A 59 5.97 10.80 9.83
N GLU A 60 4.82 11.48 9.86
CA GLU A 60 3.61 11.00 10.54
C GLU A 60 3.13 9.68 9.93
N THR A 61 3.03 9.59 8.60
CA THR A 61 2.72 8.32 7.90
C THR A 61 3.72 7.23 8.27
N ALA A 62 5.03 7.52 8.26
CA ALA A 62 6.03 6.52 8.60
C ALA A 62 5.91 5.97 10.04
N ILE A 63 5.43 6.79 10.97
CA ILE A 63 5.15 6.38 12.36
C ILE A 63 3.89 5.53 12.42
N GLU A 64 2.81 5.95 11.75
CA GLU A 64 1.54 5.21 11.68
C GLU A 64 1.75 3.80 11.12
N GLU A 65 2.53 3.62 10.04
CA GLU A 65 2.82 2.28 9.51
C GLU A 65 3.66 1.41 10.46
N LEU A 66 4.48 2.02 11.32
CA LEU A 66 5.19 1.26 12.35
C LEU A 66 4.24 0.83 13.48
N GLU A 67 3.20 1.61 13.76
CA GLU A 67 2.13 1.24 14.68
C GLU A 67 1.30 0.09 14.09
N HIS A 68 0.93 0.16 12.81
CA HIS A 68 0.28 -0.95 12.09
C HIS A 68 1.14 -2.22 12.13
N PHE A 69 2.43 -2.11 11.81
CA PHE A 69 3.37 -3.23 11.92
C PHE A 69 3.38 -3.84 13.33
N GLN A 70 3.41 -3.01 14.37
CA GLN A 70 3.39 -3.48 15.76
C GLN A 70 2.12 -4.27 16.05
N GLN A 71 0.96 -3.82 15.56
CA GLN A 71 -0.32 -4.51 15.75
C GLN A 71 -0.35 -5.85 15.01
N VAL A 72 0.09 -5.90 13.74
CA VAL A 72 0.17 -7.16 12.97
C VAL A 72 1.14 -8.14 13.63
N TYR A 73 2.26 -7.65 14.15
CA TYR A 73 3.22 -8.48 14.89
C TYR A 73 2.61 -9.11 16.14
N GLN A 74 1.79 -8.37 16.90
CA GLN A 74 1.08 -8.93 18.05
C GLN A 74 0.13 -10.07 17.61
N LEU A 75 -0.59 -9.91 16.51
CA LEU A 75 -1.44 -10.96 15.95
C LEU A 75 -0.63 -12.20 15.54
N LEU A 76 0.54 -12.02 14.93
CA LEU A 76 1.44 -13.15 14.60
C LEU A 76 1.85 -13.92 15.87
N VAL A 77 2.29 -13.22 16.92
CA VAL A 77 2.72 -13.83 18.17
C VAL A 77 1.58 -14.58 18.87
N GLU A 78 0.38 -13.99 18.92
CA GLU A 78 -0.80 -14.64 19.48
C GLU A 78 -1.16 -15.95 18.75
N ARG A 79 -0.85 -16.02 17.45
CA ARG A 79 -1.06 -17.22 16.61
C ARG A 79 0.14 -18.17 16.61
N GLY A 80 1.15 -17.93 17.45
CA GLY A 80 2.36 -18.76 17.52
C GLY A 80 3.24 -18.68 16.27
N CYS A 81 3.07 -17.63 15.45
CA CYS A 81 3.84 -17.39 14.24
C CYS A 81 4.97 -16.41 14.52
N THR A 82 6.01 -16.48 13.69
CA THR A 82 7.14 -15.53 13.70
C THR A 82 7.15 -14.72 12.42
N LEU A 83 7.93 -13.63 12.41
CA LEU A 83 8.24 -12.93 11.16
C LEU A 83 9.01 -13.84 10.20
N GLN A 84 8.97 -13.50 8.90
CA GLN A 84 9.84 -14.11 7.90
C GLN A 84 11.30 -13.80 8.20
N HIS A 85 12.19 -14.76 7.90
CA HIS A 85 13.63 -14.57 8.10
C HIS A 85 14.20 -13.46 7.19
N SER A 86 13.60 -13.30 6.02
CA SER A 86 13.99 -12.29 5.03
C SER A 86 12.77 -11.71 4.36
N ILE A 87 12.78 -10.39 4.13
CA ILE A 87 11.80 -9.72 3.28
C ILE A 87 12.14 -10.05 1.83
N GLY A 88 11.28 -10.84 1.17
CA GLY A 88 11.41 -11.16 -0.24
C GLY A 88 11.20 -9.95 -1.14
N GLU A 89 11.64 -10.05 -2.39
CA GLU A 89 11.27 -9.07 -3.41
C GLU A 89 9.79 -9.24 -3.75
N ASP A 90 9.05 -8.14 -3.69
CA ASP A 90 7.61 -8.10 -3.97
C ASP A 90 7.39 -7.94 -5.49
N PRO A 91 6.79 -8.93 -6.19
CA PRO A 91 6.61 -8.88 -7.64
C PRO A 91 5.74 -7.71 -8.10
N TYR A 92 4.74 -7.33 -7.30
CA TYR A 92 3.85 -6.21 -7.57
C TYR A 92 4.61 -4.88 -7.49
N ALA A 93 5.28 -4.63 -6.37
CA ALA A 93 6.04 -3.40 -6.19
C ALA A 93 7.18 -3.29 -7.22
N LYS A 94 7.83 -4.41 -7.55
CA LYS A 94 8.87 -4.46 -8.60
C LYS A 94 8.30 -4.08 -9.97
N ALA A 95 7.15 -4.63 -10.35
CA ALA A 95 6.51 -4.33 -11.63
C ALA A 95 6.16 -2.85 -11.75
N LEU A 96 5.61 -2.25 -10.70
CA LEU A 96 5.32 -0.81 -10.64
C LEU A 96 6.59 0.04 -10.76
N VAL A 97 7.61 -0.24 -9.94
CA VAL A 97 8.86 0.54 -9.93
C VAL A 97 9.59 0.48 -11.28
N LYS A 98 9.46 -0.62 -12.03
CA LYS A 98 10.05 -0.78 -13.37
C LYS A 98 9.45 0.20 -14.40
N LEU A 99 8.21 0.64 -14.20
CA LEU A 99 7.50 1.56 -15.08
C LEU A 99 7.74 3.04 -14.74
N CYS A 100 8.44 3.33 -13.65
CA CYS A 100 8.81 4.69 -13.27
C CYS A 100 9.70 5.36 -14.31
N HIS A 101 9.51 6.67 -14.48
CA HIS A 101 10.46 7.53 -15.16
C HIS A 101 11.84 7.48 -14.49
N SER A 102 12.88 7.74 -15.29
CA SER A 102 14.26 7.85 -14.80
C SER A 102 14.63 9.27 -14.36
N GLY A 103 13.95 10.29 -14.89
CA GLY A 103 14.18 11.69 -14.54
C GLY A 103 13.80 12.00 -13.09
N ARG A 104 14.60 12.82 -12.38
CA ARG A 104 14.43 13.04 -10.93
C ARG A 104 13.06 13.61 -10.56
N LYS A 105 12.54 14.54 -11.37
CA LYS A 105 11.26 15.23 -11.11
C LYS A 105 10.08 14.32 -11.43
N GLU A 106 10.09 13.68 -12.58
CA GLU A 106 9.03 12.78 -13.05
C GLU A 106 8.95 11.53 -12.17
N ARG A 107 10.12 11.00 -11.77
CA ARG A 107 10.20 9.87 -10.83
C ARG A 107 9.71 10.23 -9.43
N PHE A 108 9.81 11.49 -9.02
CA PHE A 108 9.24 11.92 -7.75
C PHE A 108 7.71 11.86 -7.79
N LEU A 109 7.09 12.39 -8.86
CA LEU A 109 5.66 12.26 -9.10
C LEU A 109 5.24 10.79 -9.14
N ASP A 110 5.90 9.97 -9.96
CA ASP A 110 5.57 8.54 -10.08
C ASP A 110 5.58 7.82 -8.75
N ARG A 111 6.58 8.08 -7.90
CA ARG A 111 6.67 7.40 -6.60
C ARG A 111 5.54 7.80 -5.67
N LEU A 112 5.13 9.07 -5.65
CA LEU A 112 3.98 9.52 -4.85
C LEU A 112 2.71 8.84 -5.34
N LEU A 113 2.50 8.79 -6.66
CA LEU A 113 1.31 8.17 -7.24
C LEU A 113 1.30 6.64 -7.05
N ILE A 114 2.45 5.97 -7.17
CA ILE A 114 2.57 4.55 -6.82
C ILE A 114 2.18 4.33 -5.37
N ALA A 115 2.69 5.15 -4.43
CA ALA A 115 2.29 5.03 -3.03
C ALA A 115 0.76 5.12 -2.89
N SER A 116 0.13 6.17 -3.43
CA SER A 116 -1.34 6.31 -3.45
C SER A 116 -2.06 5.06 -3.99
N VAL A 117 -1.58 4.49 -5.09
CA VAL A 117 -2.16 3.30 -5.72
C VAL A 117 -2.00 2.06 -4.84
N MET A 118 -0.84 1.87 -4.21
CA MET A 118 -0.58 0.75 -3.30
C MET A 118 -1.50 0.83 -2.06
N GLU A 119 -1.62 1.99 -1.42
CA GLU A 119 -2.53 2.21 -0.28
C GLU A 119 -3.99 1.97 -0.69
N THR A 120 -4.39 2.41 -1.88
CA THR A 120 -5.76 2.23 -2.38
C THR A 120 -6.06 0.74 -2.64
N ARG A 121 -5.10 -0.03 -3.15
CA ARG A 121 -5.20 -1.49 -3.29
C ARG A 121 -5.23 -2.19 -1.93
N GLY A 122 -4.37 -1.77 -1.00
CA GLY A 122 -4.33 -2.25 0.38
C GLY A 122 -5.68 -2.07 1.07
N ALA A 123 -6.26 -0.87 1.02
CA ALA A 123 -7.58 -0.58 1.55
C ALA A 123 -8.68 -1.49 0.97
N GLU A 124 -8.70 -1.71 -0.35
CA GLU A 124 -9.67 -2.61 -0.96
C GLU A 124 -9.54 -4.05 -0.48
N ARG A 125 -8.31 -4.58 -0.48
CA ARG A 125 -8.00 -5.94 -0.06
C ARG A 125 -8.24 -6.16 1.43
N PHE A 126 -7.87 -5.21 2.29
CA PHE A 126 -8.16 -5.28 3.72
C PHE A 126 -9.65 -5.18 4.03
N LYS A 127 -10.42 -4.43 3.24
CA LYS A 127 -11.88 -4.43 3.35
C LYS A 127 -12.46 -5.81 3.03
N MET A 128 -12.02 -6.45 1.94
CA MET A 128 -12.43 -7.82 1.61
C MET A 128 -12.06 -8.82 2.70
N VAL A 129 -10.84 -8.73 3.25
CA VAL A 129 -10.40 -9.56 4.37
C VAL A 129 -11.29 -9.31 5.58
N SER A 130 -11.52 -8.05 5.98
CA SER A 130 -12.39 -7.67 7.09
C SER A 130 -13.78 -8.28 6.94
N ASP A 131 -14.45 -8.07 5.80
CA ASP A 131 -15.80 -8.54 5.52
C ASP A 131 -15.92 -10.08 5.51
N SER A 132 -14.81 -10.81 5.37
CA SER A 132 -14.75 -12.27 5.39
C SER A 132 -14.41 -12.89 6.76
N GLN A 133 -14.09 -12.08 7.78
CA GLN A 133 -13.71 -12.60 9.10
C GLN A 133 -14.92 -13.00 9.95
N ASP A 134 -14.96 -14.25 10.39
CA ASP A 134 -15.87 -14.70 11.46
C ASP A 134 -15.39 -14.27 12.86
N ASP A 135 -14.07 -14.09 13.02
CA ASP A 135 -13.47 -13.60 14.26
C ASP A 135 -13.69 -12.09 14.41
N GLN A 136 -14.46 -11.69 15.42
CA GLN A 136 -14.79 -10.29 15.67
C GLN A 136 -13.56 -9.40 15.94
N LYS A 137 -12.48 -9.96 16.51
CA LYS A 137 -11.24 -9.21 16.75
C LYS A 137 -10.57 -8.89 15.42
N LEU A 138 -10.43 -9.88 14.53
CA LEU A 138 -9.85 -9.69 13.21
C LEU A 138 -10.73 -8.82 12.31
N PHE A 139 -12.06 -9.00 12.35
CA PHE A 139 -13.00 -8.13 11.66
C PHE A 139 -12.76 -6.65 11.99
N ARG A 140 -12.71 -6.31 13.29
CA ARG A 140 -12.50 -4.94 13.75
C ARG A 140 -11.11 -4.41 13.39
N PHE A 141 -10.08 -5.22 13.59
CA PHE A 141 -8.71 -4.87 13.25
C PHE A 141 -8.58 -4.48 11.77
N TYR A 142 -8.99 -5.36 10.86
CA TYR A 142 -8.92 -5.05 9.43
C TYR A 142 -9.88 -3.93 9.01
N LYS A 143 -10.98 -3.73 9.76
CA LYS A 143 -11.89 -2.61 9.52
C LYS A 143 -11.25 -1.25 9.80
N GLU A 144 -10.57 -1.15 10.93
CA GLU A 144 -9.83 0.04 11.32
C GLU A 144 -8.69 0.29 10.33
N LEU A 145 -7.95 -0.76 9.97
CA LEU A 145 -6.83 -0.69 9.02
C LEU A 145 -7.27 -0.22 7.62
N TRP A 146 -8.28 -0.84 6.99
CA TRP A 146 -8.67 -0.37 5.65
C TRP A 146 -9.17 1.08 5.66
N THR A 147 -9.68 1.56 6.81
CA THR A 147 -10.11 2.94 6.96
C THR A 147 -8.94 3.92 7.09
N SER A 148 -7.80 3.54 7.69
CA SER A 148 -6.57 4.36 7.69
C SER A 148 -5.93 4.38 6.31
N GLU A 149 -5.80 3.22 5.67
CA GLU A 149 -5.23 3.05 4.32
C GLU A 149 -5.96 3.87 3.25
N ALA A 150 -7.30 3.91 3.33
CA ALA A 150 -8.11 4.74 2.44
C ALA A 150 -7.79 6.25 2.58
N LYS A 151 -7.29 6.70 3.75
CA LYS A 151 -6.81 8.07 3.94
C LYS A 151 -5.41 8.25 3.37
N HIS A 152 -4.51 7.29 3.55
CA HIS A 152 -3.14 7.36 2.99
C HIS A 152 -3.15 7.43 1.46
N GLY A 153 -4.05 6.70 0.81
CA GLY A 153 -4.29 6.80 -0.63
C GLY A 153 -4.56 8.24 -1.09
N HIS A 154 -5.30 9.03 -0.31
CA HIS A 154 -5.57 10.45 -0.59
C HIS A 154 -4.36 11.35 -0.32
N ILE A 155 -3.61 11.06 0.74
CA ILE A 155 -2.51 11.90 1.23
C ILE A 155 -1.40 11.99 0.18
N PHE A 156 -1.02 10.89 -0.47
CA PHE A 156 0.06 10.93 -1.46
C PHE A 156 -0.30 11.72 -2.73
N VAL A 157 -1.55 11.73 -3.17
CA VAL A 157 -2.00 12.58 -4.28
C VAL A 157 -2.00 14.05 -3.86
N LYS A 158 -2.47 14.36 -2.65
CA LYS A 158 -2.38 15.71 -2.09
C LYS A 158 -0.92 16.19 -2.03
N MET A 159 0.02 15.34 -1.61
CA MET A 159 1.45 15.63 -1.65
C MET A 159 1.95 15.92 -3.06
N ALA A 160 1.47 15.20 -4.08
CA ALA A 160 1.81 15.47 -5.47
C ALA A 160 1.29 16.84 -5.94
N LEU A 161 0.05 17.19 -5.59
CA LEU A 161 -0.58 18.47 -5.95
C LEU A 161 0.14 19.70 -5.36
N HIS A 162 0.95 19.54 -4.31
CA HIS A 162 1.81 20.63 -3.81
C HIS A 162 2.94 21.02 -4.77
N TYR A 163 3.34 20.16 -5.71
CA TYR A 163 4.54 20.34 -6.53
C TYR A 163 4.32 20.20 -8.05
N PHE A 164 3.13 19.79 -8.45
CA PHE A 164 2.77 19.50 -9.84
C PHE A 164 1.36 20.04 -10.13
N GLU A 165 1.12 20.42 -11.38
CA GLU A 165 -0.19 20.87 -11.83
C GLU A 165 -1.22 19.74 -11.75
N ASP A 166 -2.47 20.08 -11.41
CA ASP A 166 -3.56 19.12 -11.26
C ASP A 166 -3.69 18.18 -12.46
N GLU A 167 -3.79 18.73 -13.68
CA GLU A 167 -3.93 17.93 -14.91
C GLU A 167 -2.80 16.90 -15.05
N GLN A 168 -1.55 17.31 -14.77
CA GLN A 168 -0.41 16.39 -14.81
C GLN A 168 -0.52 15.26 -13.78
N VAL A 169 -0.99 15.57 -12.56
CA VAL A 169 -1.13 14.58 -11.48
C VAL A 169 -2.23 13.57 -11.82
N TYR A 170 -3.40 14.05 -12.23
CA TYR A 170 -4.56 13.18 -12.46
C TYR A 170 -4.43 12.35 -13.74
N ASP A 171 -3.90 12.89 -14.84
CA ASP A 171 -3.60 12.12 -16.04
C ASP A 171 -2.62 10.98 -15.74
N ARG A 172 -1.58 11.29 -14.95
CA ARG A 172 -0.58 10.29 -14.58
C ARG A 172 -1.13 9.26 -13.60
N LEU A 173 -1.99 9.65 -12.68
CA LEU A 173 -2.66 8.74 -11.74
C LEU A 173 -3.60 7.78 -12.46
N GLU A 174 -4.38 8.27 -13.43
CA GLU A 174 -5.23 7.41 -14.26
C GLU A 174 -4.39 6.39 -15.04
N TRP A 175 -3.29 6.84 -15.65
CA TRP A 175 -2.36 5.93 -16.30
C TRP A 175 -1.81 4.86 -15.35
N TRP A 176 -1.46 5.24 -14.11
CA TRP A 176 -0.96 4.28 -13.11
C TRP A 176 -2.01 3.25 -12.72
N LEU A 177 -3.27 3.64 -12.61
CA LEU A 177 -4.36 2.70 -12.28
C LEU A 177 -4.65 1.72 -13.43
N ASP A 178 -4.52 2.16 -14.68
CA ASP A 178 -4.60 1.26 -15.82
C ASP A 178 -3.44 0.25 -15.83
N ARG A 179 -2.22 0.68 -15.49
CA ARG A 179 -1.07 -0.24 -15.36
C ARG A 179 -1.18 -1.17 -14.15
N GLU A 180 -1.67 -0.66 -13.04
CA GLU A 180 -1.88 -1.47 -11.83
C GLU A 180 -2.86 -2.60 -12.10
N ALA A 181 -3.95 -2.33 -12.81
CA ALA A 181 -4.92 -3.35 -13.20
C ALA A 181 -4.31 -4.45 -14.09
N GLU A 182 -3.45 -4.10 -15.03
CA GLU A 182 -2.72 -5.09 -15.84
C GLU A 182 -1.74 -5.91 -14.98
N ILE A 183 -1.06 -5.28 -14.02
CA ILE A 183 -0.10 -5.94 -13.14
C ILE A 183 -0.84 -6.90 -12.20
N ILE A 184 -1.88 -6.45 -11.51
CA ILE A 184 -2.59 -7.23 -10.49
C ILE A 184 -3.27 -8.47 -11.11
N ASP A 185 -3.76 -8.36 -12.36
CA ASP A 185 -4.36 -9.47 -13.11
C ASP A 185 -3.31 -10.52 -13.54
N ALA A 186 -2.07 -10.09 -13.80
CA ALA A 186 -0.97 -10.95 -14.23
C ALA A 186 -0.21 -11.60 -13.07
N LEU A 187 -0.47 -11.21 -11.81
CA LEU A 187 0.22 -11.75 -10.65
C LEU A 187 -0.25 -13.17 -10.33
N GLU A 188 0.69 -13.98 -9.87
CA GLU A 188 0.37 -15.27 -9.27
C GLU A 188 -0.41 -15.06 -7.97
N ILE A 189 -1.53 -15.77 -7.84
CA ILE A 189 -2.34 -15.73 -6.61
C ILE A 189 -1.59 -16.47 -5.49
N ARG A 190 -1.33 -15.74 -4.40
CA ARG A 190 -0.67 -16.24 -3.19
C ARG A 190 -1.28 -15.55 -1.95
N PRO A 191 -1.12 -16.11 -0.73
CA PRO A 191 -1.59 -15.49 0.50
C PRO A 191 -0.71 -14.28 0.87
N ALA A 192 -0.90 -13.18 0.14
CA ALA A 192 -0.13 -11.94 0.27
C ALA A 192 -1.01 -10.72 0.00
N LEU A 193 -0.59 -9.56 0.50
CA LEU A 193 -1.34 -8.32 0.29
C LEU A 193 -1.34 -7.87 -1.16
N HIS A 194 -0.26 -8.14 -1.92
CA HIS A 194 -0.11 -7.80 -3.32
C HIS A 194 0.21 -9.02 -4.19
#